data_AF-A0A1Z5L494-F1
#
_entry.id   AF-A0A1Z5L494-F1
#
_cell.length_a   1.000
_cell.length_b   1.000
_cell.length_c   1.000
_cell.angle_alpha   90.00
_cell.angle_beta   90.00
_cell.angle_gamma   90.00
#
_symmetry.space_group_name_H-M   'P 1'
#
loop_
_entity.id
_entity.type
_entity.pdbx_description
1 polymer ?
#
loop_
_entity_poly.entity_id
_entity_poly.type
_entity_poly.pdbx_seq_one_letter_code
_entity_poly.pdbx_strand_id
1 'polypeptide(L)'
;MTGKRLAGVCTDGAPAMTGKRKGAVALLEAHSGINVKQYHCVVHQEALCAKTMKFEHVMSVVTSTVNLIRARGLRHRKFQEYLREMEHEYTDIPYHTEVRWLSRGSVLSRFVGLKDDIIAFLEEEGQTIPELEDEQWLLDLAFLTDISSHLNTLNTVLQGKDHLITDMVTFLTDISSHLNTLNTVLQGKDHLITDMVSAVYAFQEKLRLFKLQLESGNVAHFPTCEKMFPVGENRKSVTATYASHVAALLAEFQGRFLKTATYASHVAALLAEFQGRFRNFGVPGKIPQF
;
A
#
# COMPACT_ATOMS: atom_id res chain seq x y z
N MET A 1 -29.81 -27.67 2.07
CA MET A 1 -28.58 -27.00 1.61
C MET A 1 -27.98 -26.21 2.76
N THR A 2 -27.01 -26.72 3.50
CA THR A 2 -26.40 -25.94 4.59
C THR A 2 -25.00 -26.44 4.86
N GLY A 3 -23.99 -25.68 4.42
CA GLY A 3 -22.60 -26.05 4.64
C GLY A 3 -21.59 -25.17 3.90
N LYS A 4 -21.87 -23.88 3.74
CA LYS A 4 -20.83 -22.93 3.30
C LYS A 4 -20.00 -22.57 4.53
N ARG A 5 -18.86 -23.26 4.68
CA ARG A 5 -17.94 -23.09 5.80
C ARG A 5 -17.12 -21.82 5.60
N LEU A 6 -17.51 -20.75 6.30
CA LEU A 6 -16.67 -19.57 6.42
C LEU A 6 -15.42 -19.93 7.23
N ALA A 7 -14.24 -19.88 6.60
CA ALA A 7 -12.98 -20.28 7.23
C ALA A 7 -12.26 -19.13 7.97
N GLY A 8 -12.56 -17.88 7.60
CA GLY A 8 -11.95 -16.71 8.20
C GLY A 8 -12.46 -15.39 7.63
N VAL A 9 -12.20 -14.30 8.35
CA VAL A 9 -12.54 -12.93 7.95
C VAL A 9 -11.31 -12.05 8.08
N CYS A 10 -11.10 -11.21 7.08
CA CYS A 10 -10.06 -10.20 7.06
C CYS A 10 -10.66 -8.84 7.44
N THR A 11 -10.08 -8.15 8.42
CA THR A 11 -10.58 -6.85 8.91
C THR A 11 -9.47 -5.81 8.91
N ASP A 12 -9.81 -4.53 8.96
CA ASP A 12 -8.89 -3.41 9.19
C ASP A 12 -8.55 -3.21 10.69
N GLY A 13 -8.95 -4.17 11.54
CA GLY A 13 -8.68 -4.12 12.98
C GLY A 13 -9.54 -3.11 13.74
N ALA A 14 -10.41 -2.34 13.08
CA ALA A 14 -11.22 -1.33 13.73
C ALA A 14 -12.12 -1.93 14.84
N PRO A 15 -12.37 -1.21 15.95
CA PRO A 15 -13.24 -1.72 17.02
C PRO A 15 -14.65 -2.13 16.55
N ALA A 16 -15.15 -1.48 15.51
CA ALA A 16 -16.42 -1.83 14.86
C ALA A 16 -16.39 -3.20 14.17
N MET A 17 -15.20 -3.68 13.77
CA MET A 17 -15.02 -4.98 13.12
C MET A 17 -14.63 -6.07 14.14
N THR A 18 -13.68 -5.79 15.02
CA THR A 18 -13.04 -6.77 15.93
C THR A 18 -13.57 -6.74 17.37
N GLY A 19 -14.49 -5.82 17.69
CA GLY A 19 -15.04 -5.65 19.03
C GLY A 19 -15.73 -6.91 19.56
N LYS A 20 -15.38 -7.32 20.79
CA LYS A 20 -15.83 -8.59 21.40
C LYS A 20 -17.34 -8.79 21.55
N ARG A 21 -18.13 -7.72 21.55
CA ARG A 21 -19.59 -7.76 21.78
C ARG A 21 -20.43 -7.15 20.67
N LYS A 22 -19.95 -6.03 20.10
CA LYS A 22 -20.63 -5.28 19.04
C LYS A 22 -19.83 -5.22 17.73
N GLY A 23 -18.71 -5.93 17.65
CA GLY A 23 -17.91 -6.01 16.44
C GLY A 23 -18.58 -6.89 15.40
N ALA A 24 -18.43 -6.55 14.13
CA ALA A 24 -19.00 -7.30 13.01
C ALA A 24 -18.65 -8.80 13.06
N VAL A 25 -17.42 -9.16 13.42
CA VAL A 25 -17.03 -10.58 13.53
C VAL A 25 -17.75 -11.25 14.71
N ALA A 26 -17.83 -10.61 15.87
CA ALA A 26 -18.53 -11.18 17.02
C ALA A 26 -20.03 -11.40 16.73
N LEU A 27 -20.66 -10.48 15.99
CA LEU A 27 -22.05 -10.61 15.55
C LEU A 27 -22.21 -11.75 14.53
N LEU A 28 -21.25 -11.90 13.61
CA LEU A 28 -21.23 -12.97 12.63
C LEU A 28 -21.08 -14.34 13.30
N GLU A 29 -20.18 -14.49 14.26
CA GLU A 29 -20.01 -15.73 15.03
C GLU A 29 -21.27 -16.06 15.83
N ALA A 30 -21.90 -15.06 16.47
CA ALA A 30 -23.14 -15.25 17.22
C ALA A 30 -24.33 -15.66 16.33
N HIS A 31 -24.44 -15.09 15.13
CA HIS A 31 -25.54 -15.40 14.20
C HIS A 31 -25.34 -16.73 13.46
N SER A 32 -24.11 -17.04 13.06
CA SER A 32 -23.81 -18.25 12.28
C SER A 32 -23.51 -19.47 13.14
N GLY A 33 -23.18 -19.30 14.42
CA GLY A 33 -22.69 -20.37 15.30
C GLY A 33 -21.31 -20.91 14.90
N ILE A 34 -20.60 -20.24 13.98
CA ILE A 34 -19.28 -20.64 13.48
C ILE A 34 -18.24 -19.74 14.13
N ASN A 35 -17.19 -20.34 14.70
CA ASN A 35 -16.00 -19.58 15.10
C ASN A 35 -15.15 -19.26 13.86
N VAL A 36 -14.87 -17.99 13.65
CA VAL A 36 -14.23 -17.50 12.43
C VAL A 36 -12.83 -17.01 12.77
N LYS A 37 -11.81 -17.52 12.05
CA LYS A 37 -10.45 -17.00 12.21
C LYS A 37 -10.39 -15.55 11.73
N GLN A 38 -9.88 -14.66 12.58
CA GLN A 38 -9.72 -13.24 12.27
C GLN A 38 -8.31 -12.96 11.78
N TYR A 39 -8.22 -12.33 10.62
CA TYR A 39 -6.99 -11.86 10.02
C TYR A 39 -7.02 -10.34 9.93
N HIS A 40 -5.86 -9.71 10.11
CA HIS A 40 -5.73 -8.28 9.85
C HIS A 40 -5.34 -8.06 8.39
N CYS A 41 -5.94 -7.06 7.74
CA CYS A 41 -5.76 -6.78 6.33
C CYS A 41 -4.30 -6.46 6.02
N VAL A 42 -3.72 -7.19 5.05
CA VAL A 42 -2.33 -7.04 4.63
C VAL A 42 -2.07 -5.63 4.08
N VAL A 43 -3.01 -5.10 3.30
CA VAL A 43 -2.99 -3.72 2.79
C VAL A 43 -3.05 -2.70 3.92
N HIS A 44 -3.85 -2.96 4.96
CA HIS A 44 -3.90 -2.07 6.12
C HIS A 44 -2.61 -2.15 6.96
N GLN A 45 -2.05 -3.35 7.15
CA GLN A 45 -0.78 -3.53 7.86
C GLN A 45 0.37 -2.82 7.16
N GLU A 46 0.45 -2.92 5.84
CA GLU A 46 1.44 -2.21 5.04
C GLU A 46 1.26 -0.69 5.12
N ALA A 47 0.02 -0.19 5.07
CA ALA A 47 -0.28 1.22 5.33
C ALA A 47 0.17 1.69 6.72
N LEU A 48 0.07 0.83 7.74
CA LEU A 48 0.59 1.12 9.08
C LEU A 48 2.12 1.13 9.13
N CYS A 49 2.80 0.26 8.36
CA CYS A 49 4.25 0.33 8.18
C CYS A 49 4.65 1.69 7.59
N ALA A 50 3.96 2.15 6.55
CA ALA A 50 4.27 3.43 5.88
C ALA A 50 4.17 4.67 6.80
N LYS A 51 3.48 4.58 7.95
CA LYS A 51 3.38 5.64 8.96
C LYS A 51 4.64 5.79 9.82
N THR A 52 5.58 4.87 9.77
CA THR A 52 6.87 5.03 10.47
C THR A 52 7.80 6.02 9.78
N MET A 53 7.53 6.33 8.50
CA MET A 53 8.19 7.39 7.75
C MET A 53 7.66 8.76 8.18
N LYS A 54 8.25 9.29 9.26
CA LYS A 54 7.91 10.58 9.87
C LYS A 54 8.64 11.73 9.18
N PHE A 55 8.05 12.24 8.10
CA PHE A 55 8.53 13.39 7.33
C PHE A 55 7.48 14.51 7.33
N GLU A 56 6.94 14.82 8.50
CA GLU A 56 5.88 15.81 8.69
C GLU A 56 6.31 17.21 8.27
N HIS A 57 7.59 17.55 8.37
CA HIS A 57 8.13 18.83 7.88
C HIS A 57 8.10 18.95 6.35
N VAL A 58 8.20 17.83 5.63
CA VAL A 58 8.03 17.80 4.17
C VAL A 58 6.54 17.79 3.83
N MET A 59 5.79 16.88 4.46
CA MET A 59 4.38 16.68 4.14
C MET A 59 3.52 17.89 4.47
N SER A 60 3.85 18.66 5.52
CA SER A 60 3.13 19.88 5.89
C SER A 60 3.24 20.94 4.80
N VAL A 61 4.45 21.17 4.27
CA VAL A 61 4.73 22.12 3.19
C VAL A 61 4.11 21.65 1.87
N VAL A 62 4.27 20.37 1.50
CA VAL A 62 3.64 19.83 0.29
C VAL A 62 2.11 19.99 0.38
N THR A 63 1.51 19.65 1.52
CA THR A 63 0.06 19.74 1.71
C THR A 63 -0.43 21.18 1.71
N SER A 64 0.27 22.10 2.40
CA SER A 64 -0.09 23.52 2.43
C SER A 64 -0.01 24.14 1.04
N THR A 65 1.06 23.86 0.29
CA THR A 65 1.26 24.33 -1.09
C THR A 65 0.20 23.78 -2.04
N VAL A 66 -0.09 22.48 -1.98
CA VAL A 66 -1.19 21.88 -2.77
C VAL A 66 -2.53 22.53 -2.41
N ASN A 67 -2.78 22.79 -1.12
CA ASN A 67 -4.00 23.46 -0.67
C ASN A 67 -4.06 24.92 -1.13
N LEU A 68 -2.94 25.64 -1.17
CA LEU A 68 -2.89 27.00 -1.70
C LEU A 68 -3.38 27.03 -3.14
N ILE A 69 -2.97 26.07 -3.97
CA ILE A 69 -3.36 25.98 -5.38
C ILE A 69 -4.81 25.49 -5.51
N ARG A 70 -5.18 24.42 -4.77
CA ARG A 70 -6.41 23.66 -5.02
C ARG A 70 -7.63 24.08 -4.22
N ALA A 71 -7.46 24.70 -3.06
CA ALA A 71 -8.61 25.02 -2.19
C ALA A 71 -9.57 26.05 -2.82
N ARG A 72 -9.07 26.89 -3.75
CA ARG A 72 -9.86 27.91 -4.45
C ARG A 72 -10.02 27.54 -5.92
N GLY A 73 -11.25 27.30 -6.37
CA GLY A 73 -11.53 26.83 -7.74
C GLY A 73 -11.12 27.79 -8.87
N LEU A 74 -10.98 29.09 -8.62
CA LEU A 74 -10.41 30.01 -9.61
C LEU A 74 -8.89 29.81 -9.75
N ARG A 75 -8.18 29.72 -8.62
CA ARG A 75 -6.72 29.53 -8.61
C ARG A 75 -6.33 28.17 -9.19
N HIS A 76 -7.09 27.11 -8.87
CA HIS A 76 -6.89 25.80 -9.46
C HIS A 76 -7.01 25.83 -10.98
N ARG A 77 -8.04 26.48 -11.53
CA ARG A 77 -8.22 26.62 -12.98
C ARG A 77 -7.07 27.42 -13.63
N LYS A 78 -6.64 28.52 -13.01
CA LYS A 78 -5.48 29.29 -13.48
C LYS A 78 -4.21 28.45 -13.53
N PHE A 79 -3.96 27.63 -12.50
CA PHE A 79 -2.80 26.74 -12.50
C PHE A 79 -2.89 25.69 -13.61
N GLN A 80 -4.08 25.13 -13.88
CA GLN A 80 -4.27 24.20 -14.99
C GLN A 80 -4.08 24.85 -16.37
N GLU A 81 -4.48 26.12 -16.52
CA GLU A 81 -4.24 26.91 -17.73
C GLU A 81 -2.75 27.19 -17.89
N TYR A 82 -2.06 27.63 -16.84
CA TYR A 82 -0.61 27.81 -16.80
C TYR A 82 0.15 26.55 -17.26
N LEU A 83 -0.16 25.38 -16.69
CA LEU A 83 0.50 24.13 -17.08
C LEU A 83 0.26 23.75 -18.55
N ARG A 84 -0.90 24.10 -19.12
CA ARG A 84 -1.20 23.87 -20.54
C ARG A 84 -0.41 24.82 -21.43
N GLU A 85 -0.27 26.08 -21.03
CA GLU A 85 0.51 27.08 -21.76
C GLU A 85 2.01 26.73 -21.77
N MET A 86 2.51 26.14 -20.68
CA MET A 86 3.88 25.63 -20.58
C MET A 86 4.09 24.27 -21.28
N GLU A 87 3.06 23.73 -21.96
CA GLU A 87 3.07 22.41 -22.61
C GLU A 87 3.57 21.27 -21.69
N HIS A 88 3.31 21.37 -20.38
CA HIS A 88 3.80 20.38 -19.43
C HIS A 88 3.10 19.03 -19.62
N GLU A 89 3.83 17.92 -19.44
CA GLU A 89 3.26 16.56 -19.47
C GLU A 89 2.09 16.37 -18.46
N TYR A 90 2.09 17.15 -17.39
CA TYR A 90 1.09 17.08 -16.34
C TYR A 90 0.06 18.19 -16.52
N THR A 91 -1.21 17.82 -16.42
CA THR A 91 -2.34 18.76 -16.57
C THR A 91 -2.87 19.30 -15.25
N ASP A 92 -2.40 18.78 -14.11
CA ASP A 92 -2.84 19.16 -12.77
C ASP A 92 -1.89 18.61 -11.68
N ILE A 93 -2.00 19.13 -10.46
CA ILE A 93 -1.44 18.52 -9.24
C ILE A 93 -2.54 17.82 -8.43
N PRO A 94 -2.48 16.53 -8.04
CA PRO A 94 -3.56 15.88 -7.30
C PRO A 94 -3.87 16.54 -5.94
N TYR A 95 -5.14 16.52 -5.55
CA TYR A 95 -5.53 16.94 -4.18
C TYR A 95 -5.08 15.89 -3.16
N HIS A 96 -4.44 16.33 -2.08
CA HIS A 96 -4.08 15.45 -0.98
C HIS A 96 -5.22 15.41 0.05
N THR A 97 -5.69 14.20 0.37
CA THR A 97 -6.47 13.97 1.60
C THR A 97 -5.79 12.86 2.40
N GLU A 98 -5.64 13.07 3.72
CA GLU A 98 -4.99 12.09 4.62
C GLU A 98 -5.64 10.70 4.58
N VAL A 99 -6.92 10.64 4.17
CA VAL A 99 -7.77 9.45 4.15
C VAL A 99 -7.33 8.44 3.07
N ARG A 100 -6.59 8.86 2.04
CA ARG A 100 -6.19 7.99 0.93
C ARG A 100 -4.68 7.98 0.75
N TRP A 101 -3.96 7.41 1.72
CA TRP A 101 -2.50 7.34 1.75
C TRP A 101 -1.84 6.83 0.44
N LEU A 102 -2.55 6.00 -0.34
CA LEU A 102 -2.15 5.59 -1.70
C LEU A 102 -1.82 6.77 -2.64
N SER A 103 -2.46 7.93 -2.44
CA SER A 103 -2.15 9.13 -3.19
C SER A 103 -0.88 9.84 -2.74
N ARG A 104 -0.27 9.46 -1.59
CA ARG A 104 0.91 10.15 -1.06
C ARG A 104 2.08 10.10 -2.03
N GLY A 105 2.44 8.91 -2.52
CA GLY A 105 3.51 8.77 -3.52
C GLY A 105 3.20 9.50 -4.83
N SER A 106 1.95 9.44 -5.30
CA SER A 106 1.54 10.13 -6.54
C SER A 106 1.55 11.66 -6.40
N VAL A 107 1.11 12.19 -5.25
CA VAL A 107 1.17 13.62 -4.94
C VAL A 107 2.62 14.09 -4.87
N LEU A 108 3.48 13.38 -4.14
CA LEU A 108 4.90 13.70 -4.01
C LEU A 108 5.62 13.68 -5.37
N SER A 109 5.41 12.63 -6.16
CA SER A 109 6.00 12.53 -7.50
C SER A 109 5.54 13.65 -8.43
N ARG A 110 4.25 14.01 -8.37
CA ARG A 110 3.73 15.14 -9.14
C ARG A 110 4.27 16.48 -8.65
N PHE A 111 4.35 16.67 -7.33
CA PHE A 111 4.87 17.88 -6.71
C PHE A 111 6.32 18.12 -7.10
N VAL A 112 7.15 17.07 -7.02
CA VAL A 112 8.55 17.10 -7.50
C VAL A 112 8.61 17.45 -8.98
N GLY A 113 7.78 16.81 -9.80
CA GLY A 113 7.76 17.05 -11.25
C GLY A 113 7.30 18.44 -11.66
N LEU A 114 6.48 19.10 -10.83
CA LEU A 114 5.95 20.45 -11.06
C LEU A 114 6.65 21.51 -10.19
N LYS A 115 7.76 21.18 -9.53
CA LYS A 115 8.38 22.05 -8.51
C LYS A 115 8.65 23.46 -9.04
N ASP A 116 9.29 23.57 -10.19
CA ASP A 116 9.68 24.87 -10.75
C ASP A 116 8.46 25.67 -11.25
N ASP A 117 7.46 24.99 -11.84
CA ASP A 117 6.17 25.58 -12.22
C ASP A 117 5.38 26.10 -11.02
N ILE A 118 5.39 25.35 -9.91
CA ILE A 118 4.72 25.74 -8.66
C ILE A 118 5.38 26.99 -8.08
N ILE A 119 6.72 27.06 -8.08
CA ILE A 119 7.45 28.25 -7.63
C ILE A 119 7.05 29.45 -8.49
N ALA A 120 7.20 29.35 -9.81
CA ALA A 120 6.91 30.45 -10.73
C ALA A 120 5.45 30.93 -10.61
N PHE A 121 4.48 30.00 -10.58
CA PHE A 121 3.06 30.33 -10.46
C PHE A 121 2.73 31.04 -9.14
N LEU A 122 3.35 30.65 -8.03
CA LEU A 122 3.08 31.25 -6.73
C LEU A 122 3.78 32.60 -6.55
N GLU A 123 4.98 32.76 -7.11
CA GLU A 123 5.71 34.03 -7.14
C GLU A 123 4.94 35.12 -7.88
N GLU A 124 4.26 34.79 -8.99
CA GLU A 124 3.37 35.72 -9.70
C GLU A 124 2.20 36.22 -8.83
N GLU A 125 1.76 35.41 -7.86
CA GLU A 125 0.75 35.80 -6.86
C GLU A 125 1.35 36.42 -5.58
N GLY A 126 2.66 36.67 -5.56
CA GLY A 126 3.38 37.24 -4.42
C GLY A 126 3.52 36.28 -3.23
N GLN A 127 3.42 34.96 -3.45
CA GLN A 127 3.63 33.93 -2.45
C GLN A 127 4.97 33.23 -2.70
N THR A 128 5.81 33.08 -1.67
CA THR A 128 7.05 32.31 -1.75
C THR A 128 7.00 31.12 -0.79
N ILE A 129 7.74 30.06 -1.10
CA ILE A 129 7.88 28.87 -0.27
C ILE A 129 9.38 28.63 -0.05
N PRO A 130 9.96 29.18 1.04
CA PRO A 130 11.41 29.13 1.27
C PRO A 130 11.97 27.70 1.28
N GLU A 131 11.18 26.71 1.72
CA GLU A 131 11.60 25.32 1.76
C GLU A 131 11.90 24.73 0.37
N LEU A 132 11.34 25.30 -0.71
CA LEU A 132 11.62 24.85 -2.08
C LEU A 132 12.99 25.33 -2.60
N GLU A 133 13.66 26.23 -1.86
CA GLU A 133 15.03 26.68 -2.11
C GLU A 133 16.05 26.00 -1.16
N ASP A 134 15.58 25.36 -0.08
CA ASP A 134 16.43 24.69 0.90
C ASP A 134 16.93 23.33 0.36
N GLU A 135 18.23 23.23 0.12
CA GLU A 135 18.85 22.00 -0.40
C GLU A 135 18.56 20.78 0.48
N GLN A 136 18.67 20.89 1.80
CA GLN A 136 18.46 19.76 2.71
C GLN A 136 16.99 19.31 2.70
N TRP A 137 16.06 20.27 2.66
CA TRP A 137 14.64 19.96 2.55
C TRP A 137 14.31 19.27 1.22
N LEU A 138 14.93 19.70 0.11
CA LEU A 138 14.76 19.05 -1.20
C LEU A 138 15.29 17.61 -1.20
N LEU A 139 16.37 17.31 -0.47
CA LEU A 139 16.87 15.93 -0.31
C LEU A 139 15.86 15.07 0.47
N ASP A 140 15.24 15.62 1.51
CA ASP A 140 14.19 14.93 2.27
C ASP A 140 12.94 14.68 1.42
N LEU A 141 12.53 15.67 0.61
CA LEU A 141 11.45 15.52 -0.37
C LEU A 141 11.76 14.42 -1.38
N ALA A 142 12.97 14.41 -1.93
CA ALA A 142 13.42 13.42 -2.90
C ALA A 142 13.35 12.00 -2.32
N PHE A 143 13.92 11.83 -1.11
CA PHE A 143 13.92 10.54 -0.43
C PHE A 143 12.50 10.07 -0.13
N LEU A 144 11.65 10.95 0.42
CA LEU A 144 10.27 10.63 0.74
C LEU A 144 9.46 10.25 -0.50
N THR A 145 9.72 10.91 -1.63
CA THR A 145 9.09 10.63 -2.92
C THR A 145 9.43 9.22 -3.40
N ASP A 146 10.72 8.88 -3.43
CA ASP A 146 11.19 7.59 -3.92
C ASP A 146 10.74 6.43 -3.02
N ILE A 147 10.86 6.56 -1.69
CA ILE A 147 10.41 5.51 -0.77
C ILE A 147 8.89 5.34 -0.79
N SER A 148 8.13 6.43 -0.97
CA SER A 148 6.67 6.36 -1.14
C SER A 148 6.28 5.69 -2.46
N SER A 149 7.06 5.85 -3.53
CA SER A 149 6.85 5.13 -4.79
C SER A 149 7.04 3.61 -4.64
N HIS A 150 8.08 3.20 -3.91
CA HIS A 150 8.30 1.78 -3.58
C HIS A 150 7.16 1.19 -2.74
N LEU A 151 6.67 1.92 -1.73
CA LEU A 151 5.51 1.52 -0.93
C LEU A 151 4.23 1.42 -1.78
N ASN A 152 3.97 2.41 -2.64
CA ASN A 152 2.82 2.38 -3.55
C ASN A 152 2.88 1.21 -4.53
N THR A 153 4.08 0.83 -4.99
CA THR A 153 4.29 -0.34 -5.86
C THR A 153 3.94 -1.62 -5.11
N LEU A 154 4.46 -1.80 -3.89
CA LEU A 154 4.07 -2.94 -3.04
C LEU A 154 2.56 -2.96 -2.84
N ASN A 155 1.96 -1.81 -2.53
CA ASN A 155 0.54 -1.72 -2.28
C ASN A 155 -0.30 -2.13 -3.49
N THR A 156 0.07 -1.68 -4.69
CA THR A 156 -0.60 -2.06 -5.94
C THR A 156 -0.53 -3.58 -6.16
N VAL A 157 0.61 -4.20 -5.85
CA VAL A 157 0.77 -5.66 -5.88
C VAL A 157 -0.13 -6.34 -4.85
N LEU A 158 -0.21 -5.80 -3.63
CA LEU A 158 -1.06 -6.33 -2.55
C LEU A 158 -2.55 -6.17 -2.82
N GLN A 159 -2.96 -5.13 -3.56
CA GLN A 159 -4.35 -4.91 -3.96
C GLN A 159 -4.74 -5.74 -5.18
N GLY A 160 -3.80 -6.00 -6.09
CA GLY A 160 -4.02 -6.73 -7.33
C GLY A 160 -4.83 -5.95 -8.37
N LYS A 161 -4.44 -6.04 -9.65
CA LYS A 161 -5.41 -5.89 -10.75
C LYS A 161 -6.19 -7.20 -10.81
N ASP A 162 -7.52 -7.14 -10.78
CA ASP A 162 -8.49 -8.27 -10.77
C ASP A 162 -8.85 -8.89 -9.41
N HIS A 163 -8.52 -8.26 -8.28
CA HIS A 163 -8.91 -8.76 -6.96
C HIS A 163 -9.97 -7.88 -6.27
N LEU A 164 -11.24 -8.31 -6.40
CA LEU A 164 -12.37 -8.13 -5.48
C LEU A 164 -13.00 -6.75 -5.23
N ILE A 165 -12.42 -5.63 -5.66
CA ILE A 165 -12.96 -4.31 -5.23
C ILE A 165 -14.20 -3.86 -6.01
N THR A 166 -14.45 -4.35 -7.23
CA THR A 166 -15.66 -3.96 -7.99
C THR A 166 -16.95 -4.68 -7.57
N ASP A 167 -16.86 -5.81 -6.86
CA ASP A 167 -18.05 -6.62 -6.52
C ASP A 167 -18.56 -6.42 -5.09
N MET A 168 -17.90 -5.60 -4.26
CA MET A 168 -18.35 -5.35 -2.89
C MET A 168 -19.52 -4.35 -2.78
N VAL A 169 -19.74 -3.50 -3.79
CA VAL A 169 -20.86 -2.54 -3.80
C VAL A 169 -22.15 -3.17 -4.38
N THR A 170 -22.03 -4.19 -5.22
CA THR A 170 -23.13 -5.06 -5.69
C THR A 170 -23.45 -6.21 -4.72
N PHE A 171 -22.59 -6.41 -3.71
CA PHE A 171 -22.66 -7.50 -2.72
C PHE A 171 -23.93 -7.54 -1.87
N LEU A 172 -24.62 -6.41 -1.71
CA LEU A 172 -25.83 -6.34 -0.88
C LEU A 172 -27.09 -6.85 -1.59
N THR A 173 -27.06 -7.06 -2.91
CA THR A 173 -28.28 -7.37 -3.67
C THR A 173 -28.39 -8.82 -4.16
N ASP A 174 -27.35 -9.66 -4.12
CA ASP A 174 -27.44 -10.97 -4.79
C ASP A 174 -26.63 -12.14 -4.17
N ILE A 175 -26.89 -12.39 -2.88
CA ILE A 175 -26.18 -13.38 -2.04
C ILE A 175 -26.22 -14.83 -2.60
N SER A 176 -27.20 -15.19 -3.42
CA SER A 176 -27.35 -16.59 -3.87
C SER A 176 -26.56 -16.94 -5.13
N SER A 177 -26.47 -16.02 -6.10
CA SER A 177 -25.74 -16.23 -7.36
C SER A 177 -24.22 -16.10 -7.15
N HIS A 178 -23.79 -15.11 -6.36
CA HIS A 178 -22.38 -14.83 -6.12
C HIS A 178 -21.66 -15.87 -5.27
N LEU A 179 -22.35 -16.67 -4.45
CA LEU A 179 -21.66 -17.72 -3.71
C LEU A 179 -21.18 -18.86 -4.60
N ASN A 180 -21.70 -19.01 -5.83
CA ASN A 180 -21.12 -19.91 -6.82
C ASN A 180 -19.95 -19.25 -7.54
N THR A 181 -20.05 -17.97 -7.92
CA THR A 181 -18.95 -17.19 -8.53
C THR A 181 -17.76 -17.02 -7.59
N LEU A 182 -18.00 -16.69 -6.31
CA LEU A 182 -16.99 -16.61 -5.26
C LEU A 182 -16.37 -17.99 -5.02
N ASN A 183 -17.15 -19.07 -5.11
CA ASN A 183 -16.64 -20.43 -5.01
C ASN A 183 -15.77 -20.79 -6.23
N THR A 184 -16.08 -20.34 -7.45
CA THR A 184 -15.19 -20.51 -8.63
C THR A 184 -13.96 -19.61 -8.58
N VAL A 185 -14.04 -18.39 -8.05
CA VAL A 185 -12.90 -17.48 -7.85
C VAL A 185 -11.98 -17.99 -6.72
N LEU A 186 -12.54 -18.52 -5.63
CA LEU A 186 -11.79 -19.18 -4.55
C LEU A 186 -11.26 -20.56 -4.98
N GLN A 187 -11.85 -21.19 -6.00
CA GLN A 187 -11.28 -22.37 -6.70
C GLN A 187 -10.18 -21.98 -7.70
N GLY A 188 -10.04 -20.69 -8.01
CA GLY A 188 -8.91 -20.11 -8.73
C GLY A 188 -7.65 -20.09 -7.87
N LYS A 189 -7.00 -21.27 -7.77
CA LYS A 189 -5.61 -21.56 -7.41
C LYS A 189 -4.96 -20.66 -6.34
N ASP A 190 -4.80 -21.18 -5.12
CA ASP A 190 -3.60 -21.26 -4.23
C ASP A 190 -2.52 -20.14 -4.19
N HIS A 191 -2.66 -19.05 -4.93
CA HIS A 191 -1.65 -18.05 -5.24
C HIS A 191 -1.90 -16.74 -4.47
N LEU A 192 -3.14 -16.39 -4.11
CA LEU A 192 -3.43 -15.06 -3.56
C LEU A 192 -2.69 -14.73 -2.24
N ILE A 193 -2.74 -15.62 -1.25
CA ILE A 193 -2.10 -15.37 0.06
C ILE A 193 -0.59 -15.62 -0.02
N THR A 194 -0.17 -16.66 -0.73
CA THR A 194 1.23 -17.01 -0.91
C THR A 194 1.97 -15.95 -1.72
N ASP A 195 1.34 -15.35 -2.72
CA ASP A 195 1.86 -14.22 -3.50
C ASP A 195 1.93 -12.94 -2.67
N MET A 196 0.89 -12.61 -1.89
CA MET A 196 0.94 -11.46 -0.98
C MET A 196 2.06 -11.61 0.06
N VAL A 197 2.21 -12.80 0.64
CA VAL A 197 3.29 -13.09 1.61
C VAL A 197 4.66 -13.01 0.92
N SER A 198 4.80 -13.58 -0.28
CA SER A 198 6.05 -13.52 -1.05
C SER A 198 6.40 -12.08 -1.43
N ALA A 199 5.41 -11.27 -1.82
CA ALA A 199 5.60 -9.85 -2.15
C ALA A 199 6.09 -9.04 -0.93
N VAL A 200 5.52 -9.28 0.26
CA VAL A 200 5.97 -8.65 1.51
C VAL A 200 7.41 -9.06 1.84
N TYR A 201 7.75 -10.36 1.77
CA TYR A 201 9.11 -10.83 2.04
C TYR A 201 10.12 -10.29 1.01
N ALA A 202 9.77 -10.29 -0.28
CA ALA A 202 10.59 -9.69 -1.32
C ALA A 202 10.83 -8.19 -1.07
N PHE A 203 9.80 -7.47 -0.60
CA PHE A 203 9.93 -6.07 -0.24
C PHE A 203 10.83 -5.85 0.99
N GLN A 204 10.75 -6.72 2.00
CA GLN A 204 11.67 -6.68 3.15
C GLN A 204 13.13 -6.84 2.71
N GLU A 205 13.42 -7.76 1.78
CA GLU A 205 14.77 -7.90 1.21
C GLU A 205 15.20 -6.68 0.40
N LYS A 206 14.27 -6.02 -0.33
CA LYS A 206 14.54 -4.73 -0.98
C LYS A 206 14.89 -3.65 0.04
N LEU A 207 14.13 -3.51 1.12
CA LEU A 207 14.44 -2.54 2.19
C LEU A 207 15.81 -2.82 2.82
N ARG A 208 16.17 -4.09 3.03
CA ARG A 208 17.49 -4.49 3.51
C ARG A 208 18.60 -4.07 2.54
N LEU A 209 18.40 -4.29 1.25
CA LEU A 209 19.32 -3.84 0.20
C LEU A 209 19.44 -2.31 0.17
N PHE A 210 18.31 -1.59 0.20
CA PHE A 210 18.28 -0.12 0.18
C PHE A 210 19.04 0.46 1.36
N LYS A 211 18.83 -0.07 2.57
CA LYS A 211 19.57 0.31 3.76
C LYS A 211 21.08 0.20 3.53
N LEU A 212 21.57 -0.98 3.11
CA LEU A 212 22.99 -1.23 2.90
C LEU A 212 23.60 -0.29 1.84
N GLN A 213 22.85 -0.05 0.76
CA GLN A 213 23.30 0.86 -0.29
C GLN A 213 23.35 2.32 0.19
N LEU A 214 22.33 2.78 0.91
CA LEU A 214 22.32 4.12 1.51
C LEU A 214 23.47 4.32 2.51
N GLU A 215 23.80 3.33 3.34
CA GLU A 215 24.96 3.38 4.25
C GLU A 215 26.30 3.52 3.50
N SER A 216 26.35 3.01 2.26
CA SER A 216 27.51 3.15 1.38
C SER A 216 27.54 4.45 0.57
N GLY A 217 26.50 5.28 0.64
CA GLY A 217 26.35 6.48 -0.19
C GLY A 217 25.71 6.24 -1.56
N ASN A 218 25.23 5.02 -1.82
CA ASN A 218 24.62 4.62 -3.08
C ASN A 218 23.09 4.83 -3.03
N VAL A 219 22.57 5.60 -4.00
CA VAL A 219 21.14 5.96 -4.13
C VAL A 219 20.53 5.45 -5.43
N ALA A 220 21.10 4.42 -6.08
CA ALA A 220 20.63 3.92 -7.38
C ALA A 220 19.16 3.48 -7.42
N HIS A 221 18.57 3.12 -6.26
CA HIS A 221 17.13 2.79 -6.15
C HIS A 221 16.25 3.99 -5.82
N PHE A 222 16.84 5.17 -5.72
CA PHE A 222 16.20 6.44 -5.36
C PHE A 222 16.47 7.44 -6.50
N PRO A 223 15.75 7.35 -7.62
CA PRO A 223 16.02 8.15 -8.82
C PRO A 223 15.78 9.64 -8.63
N THR A 224 14.85 10.04 -7.76
CA THR A 224 14.66 11.45 -7.40
C THR A 224 15.83 11.95 -6.58
N CYS A 225 16.30 11.14 -5.62
CA CYS A 225 17.55 11.43 -4.90
C CYS A 225 18.74 11.49 -5.85
N GLU A 226 18.88 10.57 -6.80
CA GLU A 226 20.01 10.57 -7.73
C GLU A 226 20.09 11.85 -8.56
N LYS A 227 18.95 12.41 -8.95
CA LYS A 227 18.87 13.70 -9.66
C LYS A 227 19.16 14.89 -8.76
N MET A 228 18.67 14.88 -7.52
CA MET A 228 18.74 16.03 -6.60
C MET A 228 19.98 16.04 -5.71
N PHE A 229 20.66 14.90 -5.53
CA PHE A 229 21.88 14.80 -4.72
C PHE A 229 23.09 15.14 -5.58
N PRO A 230 23.74 16.30 -5.40
CA PRO A 230 25.01 16.56 -6.07
C PRO A 230 26.06 15.53 -5.62
N VAL A 231 26.94 15.15 -6.55
CA VAL A 231 28.10 14.30 -6.25
C VAL A 231 29.07 15.12 -5.38
N GLY A 232 29.19 14.79 -4.10
CA GLY A 232 30.03 15.54 -3.16
C GLY A 232 30.30 14.81 -1.84
N GLU A 233 31.22 15.35 -1.04
CA GLU A 233 31.76 14.72 0.17
C GLU A 233 30.70 14.37 1.23
N ASN A 234 29.58 15.11 1.27
CA ASN A 234 28.53 14.94 2.27
C ASN A 234 27.48 13.88 1.92
N ARG A 235 27.50 13.30 0.70
CA ARG A 235 26.48 12.34 0.23
C ARG A 235 26.33 11.16 1.17
N LYS A 236 27.44 10.59 1.64
CA LYS A 236 27.45 9.42 2.53
C LYS A 236 26.86 9.73 3.91
N SER A 237 27.11 10.93 4.43
CA SER A 237 26.57 11.37 5.73
C SER A 237 25.05 11.51 5.65
N VAL A 238 24.56 12.19 4.61
CA VAL A 238 23.13 12.40 4.38
C VAL A 238 22.40 11.08 4.14
N THR A 239 22.95 10.19 3.29
CA THR A 239 22.32 8.89 3.03
C THR A 239 22.31 7.96 4.23
N ALA A 240 23.26 8.09 5.17
CA ALA A 240 23.24 7.33 6.42
C ALA A 240 22.01 7.68 7.28
N THR A 241 21.58 8.95 7.32
CA THR A 241 20.34 9.36 7.97
C THR A 241 19.14 8.65 7.34
N TYR A 242 19.04 8.64 6.02
CA TYR A 242 17.97 7.92 5.30
C TYR A 242 18.01 6.41 5.50
N ALA A 243 19.19 5.80 5.61
CA ALA A 243 19.33 4.39 5.94
C ALA A 243 18.70 4.05 7.29
N SER A 244 18.78 4.96 8.28
CA SER A 244 18.14 4.76 9.58
C SER A 244 16.60 4.73 9.49
N HIS A 245 16.01 5.57 8.63
CA HIS A 245 14.57 5.57 8.36
C HIS A 245 14.13 4.29 7.64
N VAL A 246 14.91 3.83 6.64
CA VAL A 246 14.67 2.55 5.96
C VAL A 246 14.78 1.37 6.95
N ALA A 247 15.73 1.42 7.88
CA ALA A 247 15.88 0.39 8.91
C ALA A 247 14.67 0.35 9.86
N ALA A 248 14.15 1.51 10.27
CA ALA A 248 12.94 1.59 11.09
C ALA A 248 11.71 1.05 10.36
N LEU A 249 11.56 1.37 9.07
CA LEU A 249 10.49 0.81 8.24
C LEU A 249 10.61 -0.71 8.11
N LEU A 250 11.82 -1.22 7.84
CA LEU A 250 12.08 -2.65 7.78
C LEU A 250 11.72 -3.35 9.10
N ALA A 251 12.11 -2.78 10.24
CA ALA A 251 11.77 -3.33 11.55
C ALA A 251 10.25 -3.38 11.78
N GLU A 252 9.51 -2.35 11.34
CA GLU A 252 8.05 -2.34 11.43
C GLU A 252 7.39 -3.39 10.53
N PHE A 253 7.90 -3.56 9.30
CA PHE A 253 7.49 -4.65 8.42
C PHE A 253 7.77 -6.00 9.07
N GLN A 254 8.97 -6.22 9.60
CA GLN A 254 9.32 -7.46 10.29
C GLN A 254 8.40 -7.69 11.48
N GLY A 255 8.14 -6.69 12.33
CA GLY A 255 7.26 -6.83 13.49
C GLY A 255 5.80 -7.16 13.14
N ARG A 256 5.23 -6.49 12.13
CA ARG A 256 3.84 -6.70 11.71
C ARG A 256 3.63 -7.98 10.92
N PHE A 257 4.63 -8.36 10.12
CA PHE A 257 4.60 -9.53 9.25
C PHE A 257 5.41 -10.72 9.80
N LEU A 258 5.92 -10.65 11.04
CA LEU A 258 6.49 -11.82 11.74
C LEU A 258 5.45 -12.93 11.93
N LYS A 259 4.18 -12.52 12.07
CA LYS A 259 3.01 -13.42 12.24
C LYS A 259 2.47 -13.98 10.90
N THR A 260 2.92 -13.48 9.74
CA THR A 260 2.52 -14.05 8.44
C THR A 260 3.16 -15.39 8.13
N ALA A 261 4.31 -15.72 8.74
CA ALA A 261 4.85 -17.08 8.71
C ALA A 261 3.90 -18.11 9.37
N THR A 262 3.16 -17.68 10.40
CA THR A 262 2.12 -18.48 11.07
C THR A 262 0.85 -18.60 10.21
N TYR A 263 0.57 -17.61 9.36
CA TYR A 263 -0.54 -17.67 8.40
C TYR A 263 -0.23 -18.61 7.24
N ALA A 264 0.99 -18.61 6.72
CA ALA A 264 1.41 -19.57 5.69
C ALA A 264 1.33 -21.02 6.19
N SER A 265 1.75 -21.30 7.43
CA SER A 265 1.64 -22.65 8.02
C SER A 265 0.20 -23.05 8.33
N HIS A 266 -0.65 -22.13 8.81
CA HIS A 266 -2.07 -22.41 9.03
C HIS A 266 -2.88 -22.56 7.73
N VAL A 267 -2.55 -21.79 6.68
CA VAL A 267 -3.16 -21.91 5.35
C VAL A 267 -2.68 -23.21 4.69
N ALA A 268 -1.39 -23.53 4.76
CA ALA A 268 -0.87 -24.82 4.30
C ALA A 268 -1.50 -26.01 5.04
N ALA A 269 -1.72 -25.92 6.36
CA ALA A 269 -2.40 -26.94 7.14
C ALA A 269 -3.90 -27.09 6.79
N LEU A 270 -4.61 -25.98 6.60
CA LEU A 270 -6.00 -25.98 6.11
C LEU A 270 -6.09 -26.60 4.70
N LEU A 271 -5.17 -26.25 3.81
CA LEU A 271 -5.10 -26.83 2.46
C LEU A 271 -4.79 -28.33 2.49
N ALA A 272 -3.88 -28.77 3.36
CA ALA A 272 -3.58 -30.19 3.57
C ALA A 272 -4.78 -30.98 4.12
N GLU A 273 -5.56 -30.40 5.05
CA GLU A 273 -6.81 -30.99 5.53
C GLU A 273 -7.90 -31.07 4.45
N PHE A 274 -8.04 -30.04 3.63
CA PHE A 274 -8.97 -30.04 2.50
C PHE A 274 -8.56 -31.08 1.46
N GLN A 275 -7.30 -31.11 1.03
CA GLN A 275 -6.76 -32.09 0.07
C GLN A 275 -6.82 -33.54 0.60
N GLY A 276 -6.57 -33.74 1.90
CA GLY A 276 -6.68 -35.06 2.55
C GLY A 276 -8.12 -35.58 2.59
N ARG A 277 -9.12 -34.71 2.73
CA ARG A 277 -10.54 -35.11 2.68
C ARG A 277 -11.00 -35.49 1.28
N PHE A 278 -10.46 -34.90 0.22
CA PHE A 278 -10.80 -35.28 -1.17
C PHE A 278 -10.18 -36.61 -1.62
N ARG A 279 -9.06 -37.04 -1.03
CA ARG A 279 -8.53 -38.41 -1.27
C ARG A 279 -9.45 -39.51 -0.74
N ASN A 280 -10.28 -39.23 0.26
CA ASN A 280 -11.20 -40.21 0.84
C ASN A 280 -12.54 -40.32 0.10
N PHE A 281 -12.74 -39.59 -1.01
CA PHE A 281 -13.99 -39.57 -1.79
C PHE A 281 -13.89 -40.19 -3.21
N GLY A 282 -12.87 -40.99 -3.52
CA GLY A 282 -12.89 -41.88 -4.70
C GLY A 282 -12.14 -43.18 -4.41
N VAL A 283 -12.66 -44.41 -4.65
CA VAL A 283 -13.79 -44.90 -5.44
C VAL A 283 -14.21 -46.27 -4.86
N PRO A 284 -15.50 -46.59 -4.66
CA PRO A 284 -15.97 -47.97 -4.56
C PRO A 284 -16.43 -48.46 -5.94
N GLY A 285 -15.76 -49.48 -6.50
CA GLY A 285 -16.27 -50.13 -7.72
C GLY A 285 -15.21 -50.89 -8.51
N LYS A 286 -15.20 -52.21 -8.33
CA LYS A 286 -14.46 -53.17 -9.16
C LYS A 286 -14.92 -53.08 -10.62
N ILE A 287 -13.98 -53.08 -11.56
CA ILE A 287 -14.24 -53.43 -12.97
C ILE A 287 -13.99 -54.95 -13.08
N PRO A 288 -14.98 -55.79 -13.43
CA PRO A 288 -14.69 -57.17 -13.80
C PRO A 288 -14.04 -57.19 -15.18
N GLN A 289 -13.01 -58.03 -15.32
CA GLN A 289 -12.37 -58.32 -16.60
C GLN A 289 -13.26 -59.25 -17.45
N PHE A 290 -13.19 -58.98 -18.75
CA PHE A 290 -13.78 -59.64 -19.93
C PHE A 290 -15.24 -59.29 -20.25
#